data_AF-A0A3C1LUK6-F1
#
_entry.id   AF-A0A3C1LUK6-F1
#
_cell.length_a   1.000
_cell.length_b   1.000
_cell.length_c   1.000
_cell.angle_alpha   90.00
_cell.angle_beta   90.00
_cell.angle_gamma   90.00
#
_symmetry.space_group_name_H-M   'P 1'
#
loop_
_entity.id
_entity.type
_entity.pdbx_description
1 polymer ?
#
loop_
_entity_poly.entity_id
_entity_poly.type
_entity_poly.pdbx_seq_one_letter_code
_entity_poly.pdbx_strand_id
1 'polypeptide(L)'
;MTRMALKGATNLPSRSQEVSARLLCDIRDFGPVQPKYSHFSKLGDCYYHCHLGYHWVACWRQMKKGFFVEVYYVGSRESAQY
;
A
#
# COMPACT_ATOMS: atom_id res chain seq x y z
N MET A 1 8.93 -4.63 -0.92
CA MET A 1 8.45 -3.95 0.31
C MET A 1 9.64 -3.62 1.19
N THR A 2 9.61 -2.52 1.93
CA THR A 2 10.64 -2.22 2.94
C THR A 2 10.48 -3.14 4.17
N ARG A 3 11.53 -3.28 5.00
CA ARG A 3 11.46 -4.06 6.25
C ARG A 3 10.36 -3.55 7.19
N MET A 4 10.15 -2.23 7.24
CA MET A 4 9.10 -1.63 8.05
C MET A 4 7.70 -1.99 7.53
N ALA A 5 7.48 -1.89 6.21
CA ALA A 5 6.21 -2.27 5.60
C ALA A 5 5.89 -3.76 5.80
N LEU A 6 6.88 -4.65 5.73
CA LEU A 6 6.70 -6.07 6.01
C LEU A 6 6.25 -6.32 7.46
N LYS A 7 6.95 -5.72 8.43
CA LYS A 7 6.57 -5.83 9.85
C LYS A 7 5.18 -5.25 10.11
N GLY A 8 4.85 -4.14 9.46
CA GLY A 8 3.52 -3.54 9.53
C GLY A 8 2.44 -4.47 9.00
N ALA A 9 2.66 -5.04 7.81
CA ALA A 9 1.74 -5.99 7.19
C ALA A 9 1.48 -7.23 8.06
N THR A 10 2.50 -7.80 8.71
CA THR A 10 2.33 -8.97 9.59
C THR A 10 1.57 -8.66 10.89
N ASN A 11 1.55 -7.39 11.31
CA ASN A 11 0.90 -6.95 12.55
C ASN A 11 -0.55 -6.50 12.34
N LEU A 12 -1.05 -6.49 11.10
CA LEU A 12 -2.43 -6.14 10.81
C LEU A 12 -3.38 -7.24 11.33
N PRO A 13 -4.67 -6.92 11.59
CA PRO A 13 -5.71 -7.93 11.75
C PRO A 13 -5.83 -8.80 10.50
N SER A 14 -6.24 -10.07 10.64
CA SER A 14 -6.26 -11.07 9.55
C SER A 14 -6.90 -10.55 8.26
N ARG A 15 -8.07 -9.90 8.35
CA ARG A 15 -8.77 -9.36 7.18
C ARG A 15 -7.95 -8.28 6.44
N SER A 16 -7.24 -7.42 7.18
CA SER A 16 -6.40 -6.38 6.58
C SER A 16 -5.09 -6.96 6.04
N GLN A 17 -4.57 -8.07 6.59
CA GLN A 17 -3.48 -8.83 5.98
C GLN A 17 -3.89 -9.39 4.61
N GLU A 18 -5.08 -9.99 4.51
CA GLU A 18 -5.60 -10.52 3.24
C GLU A 18 -5.75 -9.44 2.18
N VAL A 19 -6.30 -8.28 2.55
CA VAL A 19 -6.43 -7.13 1.64
C VAL A 19 -5.05 -6.62 1.23
N SER A 20 -4.08 -6.55 2.15
CA SER A 20 -2.70 -6.17 1.83
C SER A 20 -2.04 -7.14 0.85
N ALA A 21 -2.24 -8.45 1.02
CA ALA A 21 -1.69 -9.46 0.14
C ALA A 21 -2.29 -9.37 -1.27
N ARG A 22 -3.62 -9.18 -1.37
CA ARG A 22 -4.31 -8.95 -2.64
C ARG A 22 -3.82 -7.68 -3.34
N LEU A 23 -3.62 -6.59 -2.58
CA LEU A 23 -3.09 -5.34 -3.12
C LEU A 23 -1.72 -5.54 -3.75
N LEU A 24 -0.84 -6.32 -3.12
CA LEU A 24 0.48 -6.63 -3.68
C LEU A 24 0.39 -7.44 -4.98
N CYS A 25 -0.49 -8.43 -5.04
CA CYS A 25 -0.74 -9.18 -6.27
C CYS A 25 -1.26 -8.26 -7.37
N ASP A 26 -2.23 -7.41 -7.06
CA ASP A 26 -2.80 -6.49 -8.04
C ASP A 26 -1.79 -5.44 -8.53
N ILE A 27 -0.95 -4.91 -7.63
CA ILE A 27 0.13 -3.99 -8.00
C ILE A 27 1.13 -4.66 -8.95
N ARG A 28 1.44 -5.93 -8.71
CA ARG A 28 2.32 -6.72 -9.57
C ARG A 28 1.68 -6.98 -10.94
N ASP A 29 0.40 -7.33 -10.96
CA ASP A 29 -0.27 -7.84 -12.17
C ASP A 29 -0.84 -6.71 -13.05
N PHE A 30 -1.30 -5.60 -12.45
CA PHE A 30 -1.97 -4.49 -13.12
C PHE A 30 -1.27 -3.14 -12.95
N GLY A 31 -0.23 -3.06 -12.12
CA GLY A 31 0.54 -1.85 -11.89
C GLY A 31 0.10 -1.02 -10.68
N PRO A 32 0.76 0.13 -10.41
CA PRO A 32 0.63 0.86 -9.15
C PRO A 32 -0.69 1.62 -8.97
N VAL A 33 -1.49 1.79 -10.02
CA VAL A 33 -2.75 2.53 -9.97
C VAL A 33 -3.87 1.55 -9.65
N GLN A 34 -4.42 1.63 -8.44
CA GLN A 34 -5.33 0.63 -7.87
C GLN A 34 -6.66 1.26 -7.39
N PRO A 35 -7.44 1.90 -8.28
CA PRO A 35 -8.63 2.69 -7.92
C PRO A 35 -9.78 1.84 -7.35
N LYS A 36 -9.74 0.52 -7.52
CA LYS A 36 -10.72 -0.41 -6.94
C LYS A 36 -10.61 -0.55 -5.42
N TYR A 37 -9.49 -0.13 -4.82
CA TYR A 37 -9.29 -0.20 -3.38
C TYR A 37 -9.92 1.00 -2.67
N SER A 38 -10.47 0.74 -1.49
CA SER A 38 -11.14 1.74 -0.66
C SER A 38 -10.26 2.96 -0.41
N HIS A 39 -10.83 4.15 -0.62
CA HIS A 39 -10.15 5.43 -0.43
C HIS A 39 -8.78 5.48 -1.13
N PHE A 40 -8.68 4.90 -2.33
CA PHE A 40 -7.49 5.05 -3.15
C PHE A 40 -7.28 6.53 -3.49
N SER A 41 -6.07 7.03 -3.31
CA SER A 41 -5.71 8.38 -3.73
C SER A 41 -4.26 8.44 -4.20
N LYS A 42 -4.04 9.36 -5.14
CA LYS A 42 -2.72 9.74 -5.62
C LYS A 42 -2.24 10.92 -4.77
N LEU A 43 -1.20 10.68 -3.96
CA LEU A 43 -0.63 11.67 -3.03
C LEU A 43 0.34 12.64 -3.72
N GLY A 44 0.86 12.25 -4.88
CA GLY A 44 1.78 13.04 -5.69
C GLY A 44 2.10 12.30 -6.99
N ASP A 45 3.01 12.83 -7.80
CA ASP A 45 3.33 12.32 -9.14
C ASP A 45 3.44 10.79 -9.26
N CYS A 46 4.04 10.16 -8.26
CA CYS A 46 4.27 8.72 -8.22
C CYS A 46 3.97 8.08 -6.86
N TYR A 47 3.22 8.78 -5.99
CA TYR A 47 2.89 8.30 -4.64
C TYR A 47 1.40 7.98 -4.56
N TYR A 48 1.10 6.87 -3.90
CA TYR A 48 -0.23 6.31 -3.85
C TYR A 48 -0.53 5.82 -2.43
N HIS A 49 -1.80 5.89 -2.04
CA HIS A 49 -2.29 5.23 -0.85
C HIS A 49 -3.62 4.53 -1.10
N CYS A 50 -3.96 3.58 -0.24
CA CYS A 50 -5.33 3.11 -0.06
C CYS A 50 -5.54 2.60 1.36
N HIS A 51 -6.80 2.35 1.70
CA HIS A 51 -7.19 1.73 2.96
C HIS A 51 -7.23 0.20 2.83
N LEU A 52 -6.66 -0.47 3.82
CA LEU A 52 -6.74 -1.93 4.03
C LEU A 52 -7.85 -2.32 5.03
N GLY A 53 -8.46 -1.31 5.65
CA GLY A 53 -9.54 -1.42 6.62
C GLY A 53 -9.85 -0.03 7.18
N TYR A 54 -10.69 0.03 8.22
CA TYR A 54 -11.08 1.31 8.81
C TYR A 54 -9.87 2.06 9.42
N HIS A 55 -8.98 1.34 10.11
CA HIS A 55 -7.81 1.92 10.78
C HIS A 55 -6.48 1.75 10.03
N TRP A 56 -6.46 1.01 8.92
CA TRP A 56 -5.21 0.52 8.31
C TRP A 56 -5.05 1.01 6.89
N VAL A 57 -3.85 1.43 6.52
CA VAL A 57 -3.51 1.96 5.21
C VAL A 57 -2.22 1.34 4.67
N ALA A 58 -2.10 1.34 3.35
CA ALA A 58 -0.86 1.04 2.64
C ALA A 58 -0.47 2.24 1.79
N CYS A 59 0.82 2.58 1.79
CA CYS A 59 1.39 3.62 0.94
C CYS A 59 2.53 3.04 0.10
N TRP A 60 2.54 3.38 -1.18
CA TRP A 60 3.56 2.93 -2.11
C TRP A 60 3.91 4.01 -3.11
N ARG A 61 5.08 3.85 -3.73
CA ARG A 61 5.54 4.72 -4.80
C ARG A 61 6.00 3.94 -6.01
N GLN A 62 5.75 4.50 -7.18
CA GLN A 62 6.31 4.03 -8.43
C GLN A 62 7.65 4.73 -8.68
N MET A 63 8.68 3.97 -9.05
CA MET A 63 9.99 4.53 -9.34
C MET A 63 10.03 5.01 -10.80
N LYS A 64 10.30 6.30 -11.07
CA LYS A 64 10.29 6.87 -12.44
C LYS A 64 11.27 6.19 -13.42
N LYS A 65 12.33 5.54 -12.92
CA LYS A 65 13.39 4.90 -13.74
C LYS A 65 13.23 3.39 -13.93
N GLY A 66 12.13 2.78 -13.48
CA GLY A 66 11.88 1.35 -13.71
C GLY A 66 10.46 0.93 -13.39
N PHE A 67 10.05 -0.26 -13.85
CA PHE A 67 8.73 -0.84 -13.56
C PHE A 67 8.55 -1.28 -12.09
N PHE A 68 9.36 -0.75 -11.18
CA PHE A 68 9.40 -1.13 -9.78
C PHE A 68 8.45 -0.27 -8.96
N VAL A 69 7.70 -0.95 -8.10
CA VAL A 69 6.84 -0.34 -7.09
C VAL A 69 7.40 -0.67 -5.72
N GLU A 70 7.63 0.36 -4.91
CA GLU A 70 8.06 0.21 -3.53
C GLU A 70 6.89 0.52 -2.59
N VAL A 71 6.39 -0.51 -1.91
CA VAL A 71 5.55 -0.31 -0.72
C VAL A 71 6.45 0.03 0.45
N TYR A 72 6.35 1.27 0.92
CA TYR A 72 7.21 1.83 1.96
C TYR A 72 6.54 1.89 3.33
N TYR A 73 5.20 1.87 3.38
CA TYR A 73 4.44 1.90 4.63
C TYR A 73 3.19 1.01 4.55
N VAL A 74 2.97 0.24 5.61
CA VAL A 74 1.72 -0.49 5.88
C VAL A 74 1.49 -0.39 7.38
N GLY A 75 0.35 0.16 7.80
CA GLY A 75 0.14 0.44 9.23
C GLY A 75 -1.09 1.28 9.51
N SER A 76 -1.17 1.86 10.71
CA SER A 76 -2.32 2.65 11.12
C SER A 76 -2.42 3.93 10.29
N ARG A 77 -3.65 4.40 10.03
CA ARG A 77 -3.88 5.67 9.33
C ARG A 77 -3.22 6.85 10.07
N GLU A 78 -3.27 6.84 11.39
CA GLU A 78 -2.80 7.94 12.23
C GLU A 78 -1.28 8.09 12.25
N SER A 79 -0.55 6.99 11.99
CA SER A 79 0.91 7.00 11.95
C SER A 79 1.45 7.02 10.51
N ALA A 80 0.58 7.15 9.52
CA ALA A 80 0.97 7.25 8.12
C ALA A 80 1.63 8.62 7.88
N GLN A 81 2.89 8.59 7.46
CA GLN A 81 3.60 9.77 6.98
C GLN A 81 3.31 9.90 5.49
N TYR A 82 2.41 10.81 5.15
CA TYR A 82 2.05 11.16 3.78
C TYR A 82 3.15 12.01 3.14
#